data_AF-A0A7X0L7I2-F1
#
_entry.id   AF-A0A7X0L7I2-F1
#
_cell.length_a   1.000
_cell.length_b   1.000
_cell.length_c   1.000
_cell.angle_alpha   90.00
_cell.angle_beta   90.00
_cell.angle_gamma   90.00
#
_symmetry.space_group_name_H-M   'P 1'
#
loop_
_entity.id
_entity.type
_entity.pdbx_description
1 polymer ?
#
loop_
_entity_poly.entity_id
_entity_poly.type
_entity_poly.pdbx_seq_one_letter_code
_entity_poly.pdbx_strand_id
1 'polypeptide(L)'
;MTRGLFAAGGGASRIAQQLPQKVALQLLLSGEPISAGTAESWGLVNKVAPSGTHVEVAMNLARGIAGNALLAVQASKRLVYENVNQSVWNDESWVNIDATVAEIFDSKDAGEGARAFVEKRQPVWQAR
;
A
#
# COMPACT_ATOMS: atom_id res chain seq x y z
N MET A 1 -21.14 -16.38 -6.36
CA MET A 1 -22.10 -17.26 -5.64
C MET A 1 -22.63 -18.43 -6.49
N THR A 2 -22.21 -18.58 -7.74
CA THR A 2 -22.66 -19.59 -8.73
C THR A 2 -22.44 -21.07 -8.35
N ARG A 3 -21.90 -21.36 -7.17
CA ARG A 3 -21.69 -22.71 -6.62
C ARG A 3 -22.30 -22.91 -5.23
N GLY A 4 -23.21 -22.02 -4.81
CA GLY A 4 -23.84 -22.08 -3.48
C GLY A 4 -22.91 -21.73 -2.30
N LEU A 5 -21.70 -21.21 -2.60
CA LEU A 5 -20.69 -20.83 -1.62
C LEU A 5 -20.39 -19.32 -1.70
N PHE A 6 -19.84 -18.78 -0.60
CA PHE A 6 -19.37 -17.39 -0.51
C PHE A 6 -17.86 -17.33 -0.22
N ALA A 7 -17.25 -16.15 -0.38
CA ALA A 7 -15.80 -15.93 -0.28
C ALA A 7 -15.28 -15.95 1.19
N ALA A 8 -15.42 -17.08 1.87
CA ALA A 8 -15.13 -17.28 3.29
C ALA A 8 -13.65 -17.12 3.67
N GLY A 9 -12.71 -17.22 2.71
CA GLY A 9 -11.27 -16.94 2.93
C GLY A 9 -10.91 -15.46 3.12
N GLY A 10 -11.90 -14.61 3.45
CA GLY A 10 -11.75 -13.16 3.61
C GLY A 10 -11.85 -12.35 2.32
N GLY A 11 -12.15 -12.97 1.18
CA GLY A 11 -12.27 -12.29 -0.11
C GLY A 11 -13.37 -11.22 -0.12
N ALA A 12 -14.51 -11.50 0.52
CA ALA A 12 -15.61 -10.55 0.65
C ALA A 12 -15.20 -9.29 1.44
N SER A 13 -14.49 -9.46 2.54
CA SER A 13 -14.02 -8.35 3.38
C SER A 13 -12.93 -7.54 2.68
N ARG A 14 -11.92 -8.21 2.11
CA ARG A 14 -10.78 -7.52 1.47
C ARG A 14 -11.20 -6.72 0.24
N ILE A 15 -12.14 -7.23 -0.56
CA ILE A 15 -12.58 -6.51 -1.76
C ILE A 15 -13.46 -5.32 -1.42
N ALA A 16 -14.26 -5.42 -0.35
CA ALA A 16 -15.06 -4.30 0.16
C ALA A 16 -14.20 -3.17 0.76
N GLN A 17 -13.00 -3.49 1.27
CA GLN A 17 -12.03 -2.48 1.74
C GLN A 17 -11.25 -1.81 0.59
N GLN A 18 -11.08 -2.50 -0.54
CA GLN A 18 -10.23 -2.03 -1.64
C GLN A 18 -11.01 -1.32 -2.75
N LEU A 19 -12.31 -1.60 -2.91
CA LEU A 19 -13.12 -1.07 -4.00
C LEU A 19 -14.36 -0.33 -3.48
N PRO A 20 -14.91 0.62 -4.27
CA PRO A 20 -16.21 1.20 -3.97
C PRO A 20 -17.26 0.11 -3.75
N GLN A 21 -18.11 0.28 -2.75
CA GLN A 21 -19.06 -0.75 -2.30
C GLN A 21 -19.89 -1.35 -3.44
N LYS A 22 -20.35 -0.53 -4.39
CA LYS A 22 -21.13 -1.00 -5.55
C LYS A 22 -20.34 -1.96 -6.44
N VAL A 23 -19.06 -1.67 -6.68
CA VAL A 23 -18.17 -2.49 -7.51
C VAL A 23 -17.83 -3.80 -6.79
N ALA A 24 -17.53 -3.72 -5.49
CA ALA A 24 -17.30 -4.90 -4.66
C ALA A 24 -18.51 -5.85 -4.64
N LEU A 25 -19.72 -5.31 -4.46
CA LEU A 25 -20.96 -6.09 -4.49
C LEU A 25 -21.23 -6.68 -5.87
N GLN A 26 -20.97 -5.94 -6.96
CA GLN A 26 -21.10 -6.49 -8.31
C GLN A 26 -20.25 -7.74 -8.47
N LEU A 27 -18.95 -7.69 -8.12
CA LEU A 27 -18.04 -8.84 -8.20
C LEU A 27 -18.49 -10.03 -7.33
N LEU A 28 -18.88 -9.77 -6.09
CA LEU A 28 -19.23 -10.82 -5.13
C LEU A 28 -20.55 -11.53 -5.48
N LEU A 29 -21.54 -10.76 -5.94
CA LEU A 29 -22.90 -11.26 -6.18
C LEU A 29 -23.02 -11.88 -7.58
N SER A 30 -22.43 -11.27 -8.62
CA SER A 30 -22.49 -11.83 -9.97
C SER A 30 -21.56 -13.03 -10.12
N GLY A 31 -20.38 -12.99 -9.50
CA GLY A 31 -19.33 -13.97 -9.75
C GLY A 31 -18.74 -13.90 -11.16
N GLU A 32 -19.03 -12.84 -11.92
CA GLU A 32 -18.47 -12.61 -13.25
C GLU A 32 -16.98 -12.26 -13.15
N PRO A 33 -16.11 -12.85 -13.99
CA PRO A 33 -14.72 -12.49 -14.04
C PRO A 33 -14.52 -11.08 -14.61
N ILE A 34 -13.43 -10.43 -14.21
CA ILE A 34 -13.00 -9.14 -14.78
C ILE A 34 -11.67 -9.27 -15.50
N SER A 35 -11.46 -8.37 -16.47
CA SER A 35 -10.16 -8.25 -17.14
C SER A 35 -9.13 -7.58 -16.23
N ALA A 36 -7.84 -7.80 -16.52
CA ALA A 36 -6.74 -7.11 -15.83
C ALA A 36 -6.83 -5.58 -15.96
N GLY A 37 -7.20 -5.08 -17.15
CA GLY A 37 -7.37 -3.64 -17.38
C GLY A 37 -8.52 -3.05 -16.56
N THR A 38 -9.61 -3.79 -16.40
CA THR A 38 -10.71 -3.39 -15.50
C THR A 38 -10.22 -3.33 -14.05
N ALA A 39 -9.50 -4.37 -13.58
CA ALA A 39 -8.95 -4.39 -12.23
C ALA A 39 -8.01 -3.21 -11.94
N GLU A 40 -7.18 -2.81 -12.91
CA GLU A 40 -6.31 -1.63 -12.80
C GLU A 40 -7.12 -0.33 -12.79
N SER A 41 -8.10 -0.19 -13.70
CA SER A 41 -8.95 1.00 -13.76
C SER A 41 -9.76 1.24 -12.48
N TRP A 42 -10.10 0.17 -11.76
CA TRP A 42 -10.80 0.23 -10.48
C TRP A 42 -9.87 0.42 -9.28
N GLY A 43 -8.55 0.33 -9.47
CA GLY A 43 -7.57 0.38 -8.39
C GLY A 43 -7.44 -0.92 -7.59
N LEU A 44 -7.98 -2.04 -8.09
CA LEU A 44 -7.80 -3.36 -7.45
C LEU A 44 -6.36 -3.88 -7.60
N VAL A 45 -5.69 -3.52 -8.69
CA VAL A 45 -4.27 -3.80 -8.91
C VAL A 45 -3.54 -2.51 -9.27
N ASN A 46 -2.27 -2.41 -8.88
CA ASN A 46 -1.47 -1.20 -9.12
C ASN A 46 -1.05 -1.02 -10.58
N LYS A 47 -0.84 -2.13 -11.31
CA LYS A 47 -0.33 -2.10 -12.68
C LYS A 47 -0.62 -3.40 -13.44
N VAL A 48 -1.02 -3.29 -14.70
CA VAL A 48 -1.05 -4.43 -15.65
C VAL A 48 0.30 -4.53 -16.37
N ALA A 49 0.91 -5.71 -16.34
CA ALA A 49 2.13 -6.01 -17.07
C ALA A 49 1.81 -6.65 -18.43
N PRO A 50 2.66 -6.46 -19.45
CA PRO A 50 2.65 -7.32 -20.63
C PRO A 50 2.68 -8.80 -20.26
N SER A 51 2.08 -9.63 -21.12
CA SER A 51 2.04 -11.08 -20.89
C SER A 51 3.46 -11.64 -20.72
N GLY A 52 3.66 -12.45 -19.68
CA GLY A 52 4.95 -13.04 -19.36
C GLY A 52 5.94 -12.17 -18.56
N THR A 53 5.68 -10.87 -18.35
CA THR A 53 6.65 -9.96 -17.69
C THR A 53 6.25 -9.51 -16.29
N HIS A 54 5.15 -10.04 -15.75
CA HIS A 54 4.60 -9.66 -14.44
C HIS A 54 5.61 -9.75 -13.28
N VAL A 55 6.45 -10.79 -13.24
CA VAL A 55 7.50 -10.93 -12.21
C VAL A 55 8.55 -9.83 -12.32
N GLU A 56 9.01 -9.53 -13.53
CA GLU A 56 10.00 -8.48 -13.77
C GLU A 56 9.46 -7.11 -13.36
N VAL A 57 8.22 -6.80 -13.75
CA VAL A 57 7.55 -5.55 -13.39
C VAL A 57 7.37 -5.45 -11.87
N ALA A 58 6.99 -6.53 -11.19
CA ALA A 58 6.88 -6.56 -9.74
C ALA A 58 8.24 -6.38 -9.05
N MET A 59 9.31 -7.01 -9.56
CA MET A 59 10.66 -6.88 -9.02
C MET A 59 11.25 -5.48 -9.24
N ASN A 60 10.93 -4.82 -10.35
CA ASN A 60 11.28 -3.41 -10.57
C ASN A 60 10.66 -2.52 -9.49
N LEU A 61 9.37 -2.70 -9.18
CA LEU A 61 8.69 -1.97 -8.11
C LEU A 61 9.32 -2.28 -6.73
N ALA A 62 9.55 -3.56 -6.44
CA ALA A 62 10.15 -3.98 -5.18
C ALA A 62 11.55 -3.39 -4.97
N ARG A 63 12.38 -3.34 -6.02
CA ARG A 63 13.69 -2.68 -5.99
C ARG A 63 13.59 -1.18 -5.71
N GLY A 64 12.61 -0.50 -6.31
CA GLY A 64 12.34 0.91 -6.01
C GLY A 64 11.98 1.14 -4.54
N ILE A 65 11.11 0.30 -3.98
CA ILE A 65 10.73 0.36 -2.55
C ILE A 65 11.93 0.06 -1.65
N ALA A 66 12.72 -0.96 -1.97
CA ALA A 66 13.90 -1.36 -1.20
C ALA A 66 15.05 -0.34 -1.26
N GLY A 67 15.02 0.59 -2.22
CA GLY A 67 15.98 1.70 -2.31
C GLY A 67 15.67 2.85 -1.35
N ASN A 68 14.53 2.83 -0.65
CA ASN A 68 14.15 3.86 0.32
C ASN A 68 14.61 3.50 1.74
N ALA A 69 14.59 4.48 2.65
CA ALA A 69 14.88 4.27 4.07
C ALA A 69 13.91 3.24 4.68
N LEU A 70 14.44 2.15 5.25
CA LEU A 70 13.64 1.03 5.74
C LEU A 70 12.61 1.47 6.77
N LEU A 71 13.03 2.30 7.75
CA LEU A 71 12.15 2.78 8.81
C LEU A 71 11.00 3.60 8.26
N ALA A 72 11.26 4.47 7.28
CA ALA A 72 10.21 5.26 6.62
C ALA A 72 9.20 4.35 5.88
N VAL A 73 9.67 3.35 5.13
CA VAL A 73 8.81 2.38 4.44
C VAL A 73 7.93 1.60 5.43
N GLN A 74 8.51 1.14 6.54
CA GLN A 74 7.78 0.41 7.58
C GLN A 74 6.73 1.30 8.26
N ALA A 75 7.11 2.52 8.66
CA ALA A 75 6.22 3.48 9.28
C ALA A 75 5.05 3.86 8.37
N SER A 76 5.31 4.19 7.10
CA SER A 76 4.25 4.48 6.13
C SER A 76 3.28 3.32 5.97
N LYS A 77 3.80 2.08 5.86
CA LYS A 77 2.96 0.89 5.75
C LYS A 77 2.12 0.68 7.02
N ARG A 78 2.74 0.78 8.20
CA ARG A 78 2.08 0.64 9.50
C ARG A 78 0.93 1.64 9.65
N LEU A 79 1.20 2.92 9.42
CA LEU A 79 0.20 3.99 9.50
C LEU A 79 -1.00 3.74 8.59
N VAL A 80 -0.78 3.29 7.35
CA VAL A 80 -1.89 2.95 6.44
C VAL A 80 -2.77 1.85 7.05
N TYR A 81 -2.19 0.74 7.52
CA TYR A 81 -3.00 -0.37 8.06
C TYR A 81 -3.71 -0.03 9.38
N GLU A 82 -3.11 0.81 10.22
CA GLU A 82 -3.72 1.25 11.48
C GLU A 82 -4.85 2.26 11.25
N ASN A 83 -4.73 3.12 10.23
CA ASN A 83 -5.66 4.23 10.00
C ASN A 83 -6.67 4.01 8.86
N VAL A 84 -6.54 2.97 8.02
CA VAL A 84 -7.39 2.77 6.83
C VAL A 84 -8.90 2.72 7.14
N ASN A 85 -9.28 2.34 8.37
CA ASN A 85 -10.67 2.30 8.82
C ASN A 85 -10.99 3.36 9.89
N GLN A 86 -10.06 4.27 10.19
CA GLN A 86 -10.26 5.37 11.11
C GLN A 86 -10.61 6.64 10.33
N SER A 87 -11.43 7.50 10.93
CA SER A 87 -11.66 8.83 10.37
C SER A 87 -10.40 9.66 10.57
N VAL A 88 -9.77 10.13 9.50
CA VAL A 88 -8.65 11.10 9.58
C VAL A 88 -9.07 12.47 10.14
N TRP A 89 -10.36 12.65 10.43
CA TRP A 89 -10.94 13.84 11.04
C TRP A 89 -11.16 13.70 12.56
N ASN A 90 -10.74 12.58 13.17
CA ASN A 90 -10.75 12.42 14.62
C ASN A 90 -9.36 12.73 15.21
N ASP A 91 -9.33 13.28 16.43
CA ASP A 91 -8.07 13.66 17.08
C ASP A 91 -7.16 12.45 17.38
N GLU A 92 -7.74 11.26 17.60
CA GLU A 92 -7.01 10.03 17.89
C GLU A 92 -6.10 9.55 16.74
N SER A 93 -6.51 9.73 15.48
CA SER A 93 -5.69 9.39 14.32
C SER A 93 -4.44 10.26 14.21
N TRP A 94 -4.54 11.53 14.61
CA TRP A 94 -3.40 12.47 14.62
C TRP A 94 -2.38 12.15 15.71
N VAL A 95 -2.81 11.70 16.90
CA VAL A 95 -1.89 11.29 17.98
C VAL A 95 -0.95 10.14 17.53
N ASN A 96 -1.47 9.17 16.77
CA ASN A 96 -0.67 8.05 16.26
C ASN A 96 0.32 8.47 15.16
N ILE A 97 -0.05 9.49 14.37
CA ILE A 97 0.82 10.07 13.35
C ILE A 97 1.97 10.82 14.02
N ASP A 98 1.70 11.67 15.00
CA ASP A 98 2.73 12.48 15.68
C ASP A 98 3.80 11.62 16.35
N ALA A 99 3.41 10.54 17.02
CA ALA A 99 4.35 9.60 17.63
C ALA A 99 5.25 8.92 16.58
N THR A 100 4.66 8.49 15.45
CA THR A 100 5.42 7.89 14.34
C THR A 100 6.34 8.91 13.66
N VAL A 101 5.90 10.16 13.53
CA VAL A 101 6.73 11.26 13.00
C VAL A 101 7.93 11.48 13.89
N ALA A 102 7.74 11.59 15.21
CA ALA A 102 8.85 11.77 16.14
C ALA A 102 9.88 10.62 16.06
N GLU A 103 9.42 9.37 16.00
CA GLU A 103 10.27 8.18 15.83
C GLU A 103 11.13 8.26 14.55
N ILE A 104 10.52 8.60 13.42
CA ILE A 104 11.23 8.66 12.13
C ILE A 104 12.18 9.85 12.05
N PHE A 105 11.79 11.02 12.53
CA PHE A 105 12.63 12.22 12.46
C PHE A 105 13.86 12.17 13.38
N ASP A 106 13.82 11.38 14.45
CA ASP A 106 14.98 11.14 15.32
C ASP A 106 15.97 10.10 14.75
N SER A 107 15.59 9.39 13.67
CA SER A 107 16.45 8.37 13.05
C SER A 107 17.66 8.97 12.34
N LYS A 108 18.76 8.21 12.27
CA LYS A 108 19.93 8.60 11.46
C LYS A 108 19.60 8.66 9.98
N ASP A 109 18.68 7.82 9.53
CA ASP A 109 18.21 7.82 8.14
C ASP A 109 17.50 9.12 7.75
N ALA A 110 16.74 9.75 8.66
CA ALA A 110 16.15 11.06 8.38
C ALA A 110 17.21 12.15 8.18
N GLY A 111 18.21 12.20 9.06
CA GLY A 111 19.35 13.11 8.92
C GLY A 111 20.17 12.86 7.65
N GLU A 112 20.42 11.60 7.31
CA GLU A 112 21.09 11.21 6.08
C GLU A 112 20.30 11.59 4.83
N GLY A 113 18.98 11.36 4.82
CA GLY A 113 18.10 11.71 3.72
C GLY A 113 18.11 13.21 3.43
N ALA A 114 17.99 14.03 4.48
CA ALA A 114 18.08 15.50 4.36
C ALA A 114 19.45 15.94 3.81
N ARG A 115 20.54 15.37 4.33
CA ARG A 115 21.91 15.69 3.89
C ARG A 115 22.16 15.27 2.44
N ALA A 116 21.81 14.04 2.07
CA ALA A 116 21.97 13.52 0.72
C ALA A 116 21.18 14.34 -0.31
N PHE A 117 19.99 14.82 0.06
CA PHE A 117 19.18 15.73 -0.76
C PHE A 117 19.90 17.06 -1.02
N VAL A 118 20.41 17.71 0.03
CA VAL A 118 21.16 18.98 -0.10
C VAL A 118 22.45 18.78 -0.91
N GLU A 119 23.17 17.68 -0.67
CA GLU A 119 24.42 17.33 -1.36
C GLU A 119 24.21 16.75 -2.77
N LYS A 120 22.96 16.55 -3.21
CA LYS A 120 22.58 15.95 -4.51
C LYS A 120 23.24 14.61 -4.80
N ARG A 121 23.39 13.77 -3.77
CA ARG A 121 23.94 12.41 -3.88
C ARG A 121 22.91 11.37 -3.47
N GLN A 122 23.22 10.11 -3.75
CA GLN A 122 22.41 9.00 -3.24
C GLN A 122 22.62 8.87 -1.72
N PRO A 123 21.55 8.67 -0.95
CA PRO A 123 21.62 8.41 0.48
C PRO A 123 22.15 7.00 0.78
N VAL A 124 22.75 6.82 1.95
CA VAL A 124 23.20 5.52 2.47
C VAL A 124 22.44 5.20 3.75
N TRP A 125 21.40 4.38 3.62
CA TRP A 125 20.52 4.00 4.74
C TRP A 125 21.19 3.01 5.70
N GLN A 126 21.01 3.23 7.00
CA GLN A 126 21.53 2.42 8.09
C GLN A 126 20.43 1.69 8.87
N ALA A 127 19.15 1.99 8.61
CA ALA A 127 17.99 1.41 9.28
C ALA A 127 17.98 1.62 10.81
N ARG A 128 18.36 2.81 11.25
CA ARG A 128 18.41 3.25 12.66
C ARG A 128 18.46 4.76 12.76
#